data_AF-A0A1Y6BBT5-F1
#
_entry.id   AF-A0A1Y6BBT5-F1
#
_cell.length_a   1.000
_cell.length_b   1.000
_cell.length_c   1.000
_cell.angle_alpha   90.00
_cell.angle_beta   90.00
_cell.angle_gamma   90.00
#
_symmetry.space_group_name_H-M   'P 1'
#
loop_
_entity.id
_entity.type
_entity.pdbx_description
1 polymer ?
#
loop_
_entity_poly.entity_id
_entity_poly.type
_entity_poly.pdbx_seq_one_letter_code
_entity_poly.pdbx_strand_id
1 'polypeptide(L)'
;MMSYSFTALRNLVIFIAVFGLAASVFGQNKTTIDLLVLYTPGTADAYQGDPSTRFNHLVNTSNQIYRDSGLNLQLRIVHAAKVSYSDTNSAETALTDMSFAEDPAFAKVAAMREQYQADMVVLYRPYHESHGGCGMAWVGGSDTGGDFSEAYIKDYQFSQVAVNTCADHITAHELGHNLGLHHSRRQDGSGGTTDYALGYGEDNEFTTIMAYSSEFNVDYWTGKVYKFSSPKLDCNGKPCGVDRSQPQGADAAYALALTAPQVAGFYGSGIMVDQAELNSIYEQLLSAKEVYDQALFELDLSEQLLSETKEDVRSAKKALQKMKNAMKKSLLEMKALAKQKQKALEKAQLENVAQLASDQQALQAKINDAASQLALSVSEYRLIREDLASAAEELAAAKQNYATASAAFEVLESQYAGLLESAGGSYSGFEQLASHH
;
A
#
# COMPACT_ATOMS: atom_id res chain seq x y z
N MET A 1 -30.19 -32.60 -2.37
CA MET A 1 -28.78 -32.60 -1.91
C MET A 1 -28.16 -31.31 -2.40
N MET A 2 -27.68 -30.50 -1.45
CA MET A 2 -27.19 -29.14 -1.66
C MET A 2 -25.93 -29.16 -2.53
N SER A 3 -26.01 -28.61 -3.75
CA SER A 3 -24.81 -28.12 -4.45
C SER A 3 -24.62 -26.67 -4.00
N TYR A 4 -23.90 -26.49 -2.89
CA TYR A 4 -23.31 -25.18 -2.61
C TYR A 4 -22.32 -24.89 -3.72
N SER A 5 -22.61 -23.81 -4.45
CA SER A 5 -21.95 -23.41 -5.69
C SER A 5 -20.44 -23.25 -5.50
N PHE A 6 -19.66 -24.03 -6.25
CA PHE A 6 -18.19 -23.90 -6.40
C PHE A 6 -17.75 -22.48 -6.79
N THR A 7 -18.66 -21.65 -7.29
CA THR A 7 -18.41 -20.28 -7.76
C THR A 7 -18.14 -19.30 -6.61
N ALA A 8 -18.73 -19.49 -5.43
CA ALA A 8 -18.50 -18.62 -4.28
C ALA A 8 -17.09 -18.76 -3.69
N LEU A 9 -16.50 -19.97 -3.77
CA LEU A 9 -15.14 -20.24 -3.28
C LEU A 9 -14.07 -19.76 -4.28
N ARG A 10 -14.34 -19.81 -5.60
CA ARG A 10 -13.47 -19.18 -6.63
C ARG A 10 -13.46 -17.65 -6.51
N ASN A 11 -14.61 -17.03 -6.25
CA ASN A 11 -14.71 -15.57 -6.12
C ASN A 11 -13.98 -15.00 -4.89
N LEU A 12 -13.85 -15.79 -3.80
CA LEU A 12 -13.10 -15.38 -2.61
C LEU A 12 -11.57 -15.47 -2.84
N VAL A 13 -11.11 -16.47 -3.60
CA VAL A 13 -9.68 -16.64 -3.93
C VAL A 13 -9.21 -15.57 -4.92
N ILE A 14 -10.06 -15.17 -5.87
CA ILE A 14 -9.75 -14.12 -6.85
C ILE A 14 -9.74 -12.72 -6.20
N PHE A 15 -10.65 -12.44 -5.25
CA PHE A 15 -10.65 -11.17 -4.51
C PHE A 15 -9.44 -11.00 -3.58
N ILE A 16 -8.94 -12.09 -2.98
CA ILE A 16 -7.79 -12.04 -2.06
C ILE A 16 -6.46 -12.01 -2.84
N ALA A 17 -6.36 -12.67 -4.00
CA ALA A 17 -5.15 -12.66 -4.81
C ALA A 17 -4.89 -11.30 -5.49
N VAL A 18 -5.91 -10.67 -6.09
CA VAL A 18 -5.71 -9.45 -6.89
C VAL A 18 -5.57 -8.19 -6.02
N PHE A 19 -6.31 -8.07 -4.91
CA PHE A 19 -6.13 -6.95 -3.97
C PHE A 19 -4.97 -7.16 -3.00
N GLY A 20 -4.60 -8.41 -2.70
CA GLY A 20 -3.45 -8.74 -1.86
C GLY A 20 -2.10 -8.47 -2.55
N LEU A 21 -2.04 -8.58 -3.87
CA LEU A 21 -0.83 -8.34 -4.66
C LEU A 21 -0.72 -6.89 -5.18
N ALA A 22 -1.83 -6.18 -5.44
CA ALA A 22 -1.79 -4.77 -5.83
C ALA A 22 -1.31 -3.83 -4.70
N ALA A 23 -1.46 -4.25 -3.43
CA ALA A 23 -0.95 -3.50 -2.28
C ALA A 23 0.58 -3.61 -2.09
N SER A 24 1.28 -4.42 -2.89
CA SER A 24 2.74 -4.61 -2.78
C SER A 24 3.57 -3.94 -3.88
N VAL A 25 2.96 -3.17 -4.79
CA VAL A 25 3.70 -2.53 -5.90
C VAL A 25 3.65 -0.99 -5.88
N PHE A 26 2.94 -0.37 -4.94
CA PHE A 26 3.23 1.00 -4.53
C PHE A 26 4.16 1.01 -3.32
N GLY A 27 5.35 0.42 -3.49
CA GLY A 27 6.48 0.96 -2.76
C GLY A 27 6.63 2.41 -3.24
N GLN A 28 6.43 3.38 -2.34
CA GLN A 28 7.18 4.63 -2.44
C GLN A 28 8.61 4.25 -2.83
N ASN A 29 9.32 5.06 -3.63
CA ASN A 29 10.76 4.80 -3.74
C ASN A 29 11.33 4.84 -2.32
N LYS A 30 12.05 3.79 -1.94
CA LYS A 30 12.63 3.68 -0.60
C LYS A 30 13.57 4.87 -0.41
N THR A 31 13.17 5.81 0.43
CA THR A 31 13.99 6.97 0.73
C THR A 31 15.25 6.47 1.43
N THR A 32 16.42 6.76 0.86
CA THR A 32 17.70 6.34 1.41
C THR A 32 18.45 7.59 1.82
N ILE A 33 18.76 7.71 3.09
CA ILE A 33 19.61 8.75 3.63
C ILE A 33 21.02 8.17 3.75
N ASP A 34 21.97 8.84 3.12
CA ASP A 34 23.38 8.45 3.14
C ASP A 34 24.08 9.03 4.37
N LEU A 35 24.68 8.14 5.16
CA LEU A 35 25.24 8.43 6.47
C LEU A 35 26.77 8.34 6.44
N LEU A 36 27.44 9.45 6.76
CA LEU A 36 28.86 9.45 7.09
C LEU A 36 29.02 9.16 8.58
N VAL A 37 29.68 8.06 8.89
CA VAL A 37 30.01 7.69 10.27
C VAL A 37 31.40 8.22 10.62
N LEU A 38 31.49 9.01 11.67
CA LEU A 38 32.74 9.38 12.31
C LEU A 38 32.88 8.60 13.62
N TYR A 39 34.12 8.24 13.98
CA TYR A 39 34.37 7.56 15.26
C TYR A 39 35.75 7.89 15.81
N THR A 40 35.87 7.88 17.14
CA THR A 40 37.11 8.20 17.85
C THR A 40 38.03 6.99 18.00
N PRO A 41 39.31 7.19 18.39
CA PRO A 41 40.18 6.09 18.77
C PRO A 41 39.60 5.22 19.89
N GLY A 42 38.95 5.82 20.90
CA GLY A 42 38.30 5.06 21.96
C GLY A 42 37.15 4.17 21.46
N THR A 43 36.38 4.62 20.46
CA THR A 43 35.40 3.75 19.79
C THR A 43 36.10 2.59 19.08
N ALA A 44 37.20 2.82 18.37
CA ALA A 44 37.95 1.74 17.74
C ALA A 44 38.45 0.73 18.78
N ASP A 45 39.06 1.21 19.87
CA ASP A 45 39.61 0.37 20.93
C ASP A 45 38.52 -0.46 21.64
N ALA A 46 37.33 0.12 21.87
CA ALA A 46 36.19 -0.57 22.45
C ALA A 46 35.70 -1.76 21.60
N TYR A 47 36.00 -1.77 20.30
CA TYR A 47 35.64 -2.82 19.35
C TYR A 47 36.87 -3.46 18.68
N GLN A 48 37.98 -3.58 19.41
CA GLN A 48 39.18 -4.32 18.97
C GLN A 48 39.79 -3.80 17.65
N GLY A 49 39.63 -2.50 17.38
CA GLY A 49 40.14 -1.82 16.20
C GLY A 49 39.14 -1.68 15.05
N ASP A 50 38.04 -2.46 15.03
CA ASP A 50 37.04 -2.42 13.96
C ASP A 50 35.59 -2.36 14.53
N PRO A 51 35.02 -1.15 14.65
CA PRO A 51 33.65 -0.95 15.12
C PRO A 51 32.56 -1.15 14.04
N SER A 52 32.91 -1.56 12.80
CA SER A 52 31.98 -1.63 11.67
C SER A 52 30.71 -2.46 11.95
N THR A 53 30.85 -3.61 12.61
CA THR A 53 29.72 -4.48 12.97
C THR A 53 28.74 -3.76 13.91
N ARG A 54 29.25 -2.95 14.84
CA ARG A 54 28.40 -2.17 15.75
C ARG A 54 27.66 -1.06 15.01
N PHE A 55 28.32 -0.36 14.09
CA PHE A 55 27.66 0.68 13.29
C PHE A 55 26.54 0.09 12.44
N ASN A 56 26.80 -1.05 11.79
CA ASN A 56 25.78 -1.78 11.03
C ASN A 56 24.60 -2.20 11.91
N HIS A 57 24.85 -2.65 13.14
CA HIS A 57 23.79 -2.97 14.09
C HIS A 57 22.92 -1.76 14.46
N LEU A 58 23.53 -0.62 14.77
CA LEU A 58 22.83 0.62 15.12
C LEU A 58 21.99 1.17 13.94
N VAL A 59 22.56 1.12 12.74
CA VAL A 59 21.85 1.48 11.50
C VAL A 59 20.71 0.49 11.20
N ASN A 60 20.94 -0.82 11.34
CA ASN A 60 19.90 -1.82 11.12
C ASN A 60 18.76 -1.70 12.13
N THR A 61 19.08 -1.39 13.39
CA THR A 61 18.08 -1.11 14.43
C THR A 61 17.24 0.12 14.06
N SER A 62 17.89 1.21 13.62
CA SER A 62 17.20 2.42 13.16
C SER A 62 16.32 2.16 11.94
N ASN A 63 16.81 1.37 10.98
CA ASN A 63 16.05 0.93 9.81
C ASN A 63 14.84 0.07 10.17
N GLN A 64 14.94 -0.77 11.22
CA GLN A 64 13.81 -1.52 11.74
C GLN A 64 12.78 -0.59 12.39
N ILE A 65 13.23 0.40 13.17
CA ILE A 65 12.35 1.43 13.76
C ILE A 65 11.58 2.18 12.67
N TYR A 66 12.23 2.59 11.57
CA TYR A 66 11.54 3.23 10.45
C TYR A 66 10.47 2.32 9.85
N ARG A 67 10.80 1.04 9.58
CA ARG A 67 9.82 0.05 9.09
C ARG A 67 8.65 -0.13 10.04
N ASP A 68 8.91 -0.30 11.33
CA ASP A 68 7.88 -0.50 12.37
C ASP A 68 7.02 0.75 12.59
N SER A 69 7.53 1.91 12.14
CA SER A 69 6.82 3.19 12.11
C SER A 69 6.04 3.41 10.81
N GLY A 70 5.98 2.43 9.91
CA GLY A 70 5.31 2.56 8.61
C GLY A 70 6.01 3.49 7.63
N LEU A 71 7.31 3.78 7.85
CA LEU A 71 8.11 4.65 7.00
C LEU A 71 8.88 3.83 5.99
N ASN A 72 8.82 4.26 4.72
CA ASN A 72 9.64 3.70 3.67
C ASN A 72 10.97 4.45 3.56
N LEU A 73 11.73 4.39 4.65
CA LEU A 73 12.98 5.10 4.90
C LEU A 73 14.06 4.12 5.33
N GLN A 74 15.29 4.28 4.83
CA GLN A 74 16.48 3.61 5.33
C GLN A 74 17.68 4.55 5.41
N LEU A 75 18.59 4.22 6.31
CA LEU A 75 19.94 4.73 6.38
C LEU A 75 20.89 3.77 5.66
N ARG A 76 21.86 4.32 4.95
CA ARG A 76 22.97 3.59 4.35
C ARG A 76 24.28 4.24 4.79
N ILE A 77 25.19 3.46 5.39
CA ILE A 77 26.54 3.98 5.68
C ILE A 77 27.30 4.05 4.36
N VAL A 78 27.65 5.26 3.91
CA VAL A 78 28.44 5.47 2.69
C VAL A 78 29.94 5.54 2.98
N HIS A 79 30.31 5.95 4.18
CA HIS A 79 31.69 5.94 4.63
C HIS A 79 31.79 5.94 6.15
N ALA A 80 32.85 5.33 6.69
CA ALA A 80 33.20 5.39 8.11
C ALA A 80 34.65 5.85 8.28
N ALA A 81 34.86 6.96 8.97
CA ALA A 81 36.17 7.58 9.15
C ALA A 81 36.54 7.71 10.63
N LYS A 82 37.73 7.22 10.98
CA LYS A 82 38.32 7.47 12.30
C LYS A 82 38.81 8.91 12.37
N VAL A 83 38.38 9.67 13.37
CA VAL A 83 38.79 11.05 13.64
C VAL A 83 39.54 11.10 14.97
N SER A 84 40.67 11.81 15.02
CA SER A 84 41.50 11.90 16.23
C SER A 84 40.92 12.93 17.22
N TYR A 85 39.75 12.62 17.78
CA TYR A 85 38.98 13.52 18.63
C TYR A 85 38.78 12.95 20.04
N SER A 86 38.45 13.83 21.00
CA SER A 86 38.29 13.46 22.41
C SER A 86 36.98 12.69 22.69
N ASP A 87 37.03 11.75 23.64
CA ASP A 87 35.87 11.02 24.15
C ASP A 87 35.24 11.68 25.38
N THR A 88 35.92 12.65 26.02
CA THR A 88 35.58 13.10 27.39
C THR A 88 35.15 14.57 27.49
N ASN A 89 35.04 15.31 26.39
CA ASN A 89 34.36 16.61 26.40
C ASN A 89 32.83 16.42 26.32
N SER A 90 32.07 17.51 26.32
CA SER A 90 30.61 17.42 26.28
C SER A 90 30.08 16.98 24.92
N ALA A 91 28.82 16.58 24.90
CA ALA A 91 28.07 16.31 23.68
C ALA A 91 27.95 17.57 22.80
N GLU A 92 27.61 18.69 23.43
CA GLU A 92 27.44 19.99 22.79
C GLU A 92 28.71 20.51 22.12
N THR A 93 29.86 20.41 22.81
CA THR A 93 31.16 20.76 22.22
C THR A 93 31.46 19.87 21.01
N ALA A 94 31.23 18.57 21.10
CA ALA A 94 31.46 17.66 19.97
C ALA A 94 30.56 17.92 18.77
N LEU A 95 29.28 18.22 19.02
CA LEU A 95 28.34 18.57 17.97
C LEU A 95 28.76 19.88 17.29
N THR A 96 29.18 20.89 18.05
CA THR A 96 29.64 22.19 17.55
C THR A 96 30.94 22.06 16.76
N ASP A 97 31.95 21.42 17.34
CA ASP A 97 33.27 21.18 16.72
C ASP A 97 33.12 20.43 15.39
N MET A 98 32.25 19.42 15.33
CA MET A 98 32.01 18.64 14.11
C MET A 98 31.24 19.42 13.05
N SER A 99 30.23 20.20 13.45
CA SER A 99 29.36 20.93 12.50
C SER A 99 30.09 22.10 11.86
N PHE A 100 30.91 22.82 12.63
CA PHE A 100 31.58 24.05 12.19
C PHE A 100 33.10 23.89 12.00
N ALA A 101 33.61 22.66 12.12
CA ALA A 101 35.03 22.33 12.02
C ALA A 101 35.91 23.17 12.98
N GLU A 102 35.45 23.41 14.21
CA GLU A 102 36.20 24.15 15.23
C GLU A 102 37.36 23.34 15.83
N ASP A 103 37.32 22.00 15.68
CA ASP A 103 38.45 21.10 15.97
C ASP A 103 39.09 20.57 14.68
N PRO A 104 40.44 20.56 14.57
CA PRO A 104 41.16 20.02 13.40
C PRO A 104 40.79 18.59 13.01
N ALA A 105 40.29 17.78 13.94
CA ALA A 105 39.82 16.41 13.68
C ALA A 105 38.68 16.36 12.65
N PHE A 106 37.91 17.44 12.51
CA PHE A 106 36.75 17.53 11.62
C PHE A 106 36.99 18.34 10.34
N ALA A 107 38.21 18.84 10.11
CA ALA A 107 38.54 19.68 8.95
C ALA A 107 38.25 19.05 7.57
N LYS A 108 38.15 17.72 7.50
CA LYS A 108 37.85 16.97 6.27
C LYS A 108 36.39 16.57 6.12
N VAL A 109 35.53 16.83 7.11
CA VAL A 109 34.16 16.31 7.14
C VAL A 109 33.31 16.86 5.99
N ALA A 110 33.36 18.17 5.73
CA ALA A 110 32.66 18.76 4.58
C ALA A 110 33.08 18.14 3.25
N ALA A 111 34.40 17.97 3.04
CA ALA A 111 34.93 17.31 1.84
C ALA A 111 34.51 15.83 1.74
N MET A 112 34.43 15.10 2.86
CA MET A 112 33.93 13.73 2.88
C MET A 112 32.43 13.66 2.56
N ARG A 113 31.61 14.59 3.07
CA ARG A 113 30.18 14.64 2.72
C ARG A 113 29.99 14.91 1.23
N GLU A 114 30.75 15.81 0.62
CA GLU A 114 30.72 16.03 -0.83
C GLU A 114 31.24 14.81 -1.61
N GLN A 115 32.33 14.19 -1.17
CA GLN A 115 32.95 13.05 -1.87
C GLN A 115 32.09 11.79 -1.84
N TYR A 116 31.49 11.48 -0.69
CA TYR A 116 30.68 10.27 -0.48
C TYR A 116 29.18 10.54 -0.50
N GLN A 117 28.79 11.79 -0.77
CA GLN A 117 27.42 12.27 -0.83
C GLN A 117 26.60 11.93 0.42
N ALA A 118 27.20 12.20 1.57
CA ALA A 118 26.57 11.90 2.85
C ALA A 118 25.62 13.01 3.30
N ASP A 119 24.33 12.71 3.24
CA ASP A 119 23.23 13.58 3.67
C ASP A 119 23.32 13.94 5.15
N MET A 120 23.73 13.00 6.00
CA MET A 120 23.85 13.17 7.45
C MET A 120 25.19 12.67 7.97
N VAL A 121 25.61 13.20 9.12
CA VAL A 121 26.84 12.76 9.81
C VAL A 121 26.52 12.35 11.23
N VAL A 122 27.01 11.18 11.64
CA VAL A 122 26.97 10.74 13.05
C VAL A 122 28.38 10.52 13.59
N LEU A 123 28.68 11.10 14.75
CA LEU A 123 29.89 10.82 15.52
C LEU A 123 29.59 9.82 16.63
N TYR A 124 30.14 8.61 16.51
CA TYR A 124 30.07 7.57 17.54
C TYR A 124 31.28 7.62 18.48
N ARG A 125 31.01 7.79 19.78
CA ARG A 125 32.02 7.81 20.86
C ARG A 125 31.63 6.87 22.00
N PRO A 126 32.56 6.28 22.76
CA PRO A 126 32.22 5.59 24.00
C PRO A 126 31.49 6.54 24.95
N TYR A 127 30.47 6.05 25.66
CA TYR A 127 29.74 6.88 26.61
C TYR A 127 30.68 7.45 27.69
N HIS A 128 30.52 8.73 28.00
CA HIS A 128 31.16 9.38 29.12
C HIS A 128 30.18 10.32 29.83
N GLU A 129 30.31 10.48 31.15
CA GLU A 129 29.38 11.29 31.96
C GLU A 129 29.30 12.75 31.50
N SER A 130 30.41 13.30 30.98
CA SER A 130 30.49 14.66 30.44
C SER A 130 29.56 14.91 29.26
N HIS A 131 29.08 13.85 28.59
CA HIS A 131 28.15 13.98 27.46
C HIS A 131 26.80 14.54 27.91
N GLY A 132 26.43 14.37 29.19
CA GLY A 132 25.14 14.80 29.73
C GLY A 132 23.94 13.96 29.27
N GLY A 133 24.14 13.06 28.30
CA GLY A 133 23.13 12.18 27.74
C GLY A 133 23.74 11.15 26.79
N CYS A 134 22.88 10.31 26.21
CA CYS A 134 23.30 9.27 25.27
C CYS A 134 23.51 9.78 23.83
N GLY A 135 23.05 10.98 23.52
CA GLY A 135 23.21 11.61 22.23
C GLY A 135 22.84 13.09 22.27
N MET A 136 23.21 13.79 21.20
CA MET A 136 22.81 15.17 20.94
C MET A 136 22.88 15.43 19.44
N ALA A 137 21.89 16.15 18.93
CA ALA A 137 21.75 16.50 17.52
C ALA A 137 21.13 17.88 17.35
N TRP A 138 21.39 18.51 16.21
CA TRP A 138 20.64 19.70 15.81
C TRP A 138 19.22 19.31 15.36
N VAL A 139 18.25 20.16 15.67
CA VAL A 139 16.91 20.02 15.08
C VAL A 139 16.90 20.67 13.69
N GLY A 140 16.57 19.89 12.67
CA GLY A 140 16.47 20.38 11.30
C GLY A 140 15.17 21.15 11.05
N GLY A 141 15.26 22.29 10.36
CA GLY A 141 14.11 22.98 9.81
C GLY A 141 13.01 23.32 10.82
N SER A 142 13.35 23.74 12.05
CA SER A 142 12.38 24.18 13.04
C SER A 142 11.44 25.25 12.48
N ASP A 143 10.13 25.10 12.71
CA ASP A 143 9.07 26.00 12.26
C ASP A 143 9.00 26.26 10.73
N THR A 144 9.62 25.40 9.91
CA THR A 144 9.59 25.54 8.44
C THR A 144 8.34 24.95 7.79
N GLY A 145 7.48 24.28 8.56
CA GLY A 145 6.29 23.61 8.01
C GLY A 145 6.61 22.32 7.25
N GLY A 146 7.78 21.72 7.47
CA GLY A 146 8.27 20.55 6.73
C GLY A 146 9.10 20.90 5.50
N ASP A 147 9.43 22.16 5.27
CA ASP A 147 10.24 22.62 4.13
C ASP A 147 11.73 22.66 4.48
N PHE A 148 12.49 21.76 3.86
CA PHE A 148 13.93 21.62 4.06
C PHE A 148 14.72 22.13 2.84
N SER A 149 14.10 22.92 1.96
CA SER A 149 14.73 23.45 0.74
C SER A 149 15.79 24.52 1.01
N GLU A 150 15.77 25.17 2.17
CA GLU A 150 16.74 26.19 2.54
C GLU A 150 18.13 25.58 2.78
N ALA A 151 19.12 26.08 2.04
CA ALA A 151 20.45 25.48 1.98
C ALA A 151 21.16 25.37 3.34
N TYR A 152 20.89 26.28 4.27
CA TYR A 152 21.53 26.25 5.59
C TYR A 152 21.12 25.02 6.41
N ILE A 153 19.96 24.40 6.16
CA ILE A 153 19.48 23.22 6.92
C ILE A 153 20.40 22.01 6.70
N LYS A 154 21.03 21.93 5.52
CA LYS A 154 22.05 20.92 5.16
C LYS A 154 23.28 20.98 6.07
N ASP A 155 23.62 22.17 6.56
CA ASP A 155 24.79 22.42 7.42
C ASP A 155 24.55 22.00 8.88
N TYR A 156 23.32 21.64 9.26
CA TYR A 156 22.96 21.19 10.60
C TYR A 156 22.62 19.69 10.67
N GLN A 157 22.87 18.89 9.62
CA GLN A 157 22.60 17.44 9.62
C GLN A 157 23.68 16.63 10.35
N PHE A 158 23.86 16.93 11.63
CA PHE A 158 24.90 16.37 12.48
C PHE A 158 24.33 15.84 13.79
N SER A 159 24.84 14.68 14.20
CA SER A 159 24.49 14.00 15.45
C SER A 159 25.75 13.46 16.13
N GLN A 160 25.79 13.47 17.45
CA GLN A 160 26.74 12.71 18.25
C GLN A 160 25.98 11.69 19.09
N VAL A 161 26.45 10.44 19.10
CA VAL A 161 25.78 9.32 19.78
C VAL A 161 26.79 8.49 20.56
N ALA A 162 26.44 8.12 21.78
CA ALA A 162 27.19 7.15 22.55
C ALA A 162 27.06 5.75 21.92
N VAL A 163 28.19 5.12 21.58
CA VAL A 163 28.24 3.86 20.82
C VAL A 163 27.95 2.63 21.68
N ASN A 164 28.07 2.74 22.99
CA ASN A 164 27.90 1.67 23.98
C ASN A 164 27.16 2.20 25.22
N THR A 165 26.75 1.30 26.11
CA THR A 165 26.08 1.57 27.41
C THR A 165 24.69 2.20 27.30
N CYS A 166 24.41 2.92 26.23
CA CYS A 166 23.13 3.48 25.87
C CYS A 166 22.29 2.53 25.00
N ALA A 167 20.98 2.73 24.99
CA ALA A 167 20.07 1.93 24.18
C ALA A 167 20.29 2.16 22.68
N ASP A 168 20.05 1.12 21.87
CA ASP A 168 20.38 1.16 20.43
C ASP A 168 19.48 2.12 19.61
N HIS A 169 18.30 2.46 20.14
CA HIS A 169 17.37 3.38 19.50
C HIS A 169 17.84 4.84 19.48
N ILE A 170 18.89 5.20 20.25
CA ILE A 170 19.38 6.57 20.33
C ILE A 170 19.85 7.09 18.96
N THR A 171 20.40 6.24 18.08
CA THR A 171 20.74 6.68 16.72
C THR A 171 19.49 7.16 15.97
N ALA A 172 18.37 6.44 16.05
CA ALA A 172 17.12 6.87 15.43
C ALA A 172 16.55 8.14 16.09
N HIS A 173 16.75 8.30 17.40
CA HIS A 173 16.34 9.50 18.13
C HIS A 173 17.08 10.75 17.62
N GLU A 174 18.42 10.71 17.61
CA GLU A 174 19.25 11.85 17.20
C GLU A 174 19.06 12.19 15.72
N LEU A 175 18.99 11.18 14.84
CA LEU A 175 18.69 11.42 13.43
C LEU A 175 17.24 11.90 13.24
N GLY A 176 16.32 11.55 14.14
CA GLY A 176 14.97 12.11 14.20
C GLY A 176 14.98 13.62 14.43
N HIS A 177 15.86 14.13 15.31
CA HIS A 177 16.05 15.58 15.48
C HIS A 177 16.55 16.25 14.20
N ASN A 178 17.59 15.70 13.57
CA ASN A 178 18.09 16.25 12.31
C ASN A 178 17.02 16.28 11.19
N LEU A 179 16.06 15.35 11.22
CA LEU A 179 14.90 15.29 10.33
C LEU A 179 13.71 16.17 10.78
N GLY A 180 13.89 16.97 11.82
CA GLY A 180 12.95 18.01 12.27
C GLY A 180 11.97 17.59 13.35
N LEU A 181 12.25 16.53 14.09
CA LEU A 181 11.44 16.14 15.24
C LEU A 181 11.93 16.81 16.52
N HIS A 182 10.98 17.16 17.38
CA HIS A 182 11.22 17.51 18.79
C HIS A 182 10.93 16.31 19.71
N HIS A 183 11.24 16.47 21.00
CA HIS A 183 10.76 15.55 22.02
C HIS A 183 9.25 15.63 22.17
N SER A 184 8.65 14.94 23.15
CA SER A 184 7.20 15.03 23.31
C SER A 184 6.75 16.44 23.67
N ARG A 185 5.47 16.72 23.44
CA ARG A 185 4.86 18.00 23.81
C ARG A 185 4.98 18.32 25.31
N ARG A 186 5.05 17.31 26.18
CA ARG A 186 5.25 17.51 27.62
C ARG A 186 6.64 18.09 27.94
N GLN A 187 7.61 17.84 27.06
CA GLN A 187 9.01 18.26 27.21
C GLN A 187 9.24 19.62 26.57
N ASP A 188 8.88 19.75 25.28
CA ASP A 188 9.28 20.91 24.47
C ASP A 188 8.14 21.90 24.23
N GLY A 189 6.89 21.52 24.57
CA GLY A 189 5.70 22.35 24.37
C GLY A 189 5.16 22.40 22.93
N SER A 190 6.03 22.34 21.92
CA SER A 190 5.68 22.33 20.49
C SER A 190 6.55 21.36 19.69
N GLY A 191 6.09 21.02 18.48
CA GLY A 191 6.86 20.20 17.55
C GLY A 191 8.01 20.96 16.90
N GLY A 192 8.88 20.23 16.19
CA GLY A 192 10.05 20.80 15.52
C GLY A 192 9.69 21.51 14.22
N THR A 193 9.76 20.79 13.10
CA THR A 193 9.49 21.38 11.77
C THR A 193 8.00 21.70 11.54
N THR A 194 7.11 20.94 12.15
CA THR A 194 5.68 21.21 12.23
C THR A 194 5.21 21.05 13.67
N ASP A 195 4.07 21.62 14.04
CA ASP A 195 3.57 21.52 15.43
C ASP A 195 3.34 20.07 15.91
N TYR A 196 3.12 19.12 15.01
CA TYR A 196 2.94 17.70 15.35
C TYR A 196 4.21 16.84 15.15
N ALA A 197 5.34 17.43 14.75
CA ALA A 197 6.63 16.76 14.56
C ALA A 197 7.32 16.49 15.91
N LEU A 198 6.74 15.61 16.72
CA LEU A 198 7.16 15.38 18.10
C LEU A 198 6.88 13.97 18.61
N GLY A 199 7.57 13.60 19.70
CA GLY A 199 7.37 12.33 20.39
C GLY A 199 6.01 12.21 21.11
N TYR A 200 5.64 10.99 21.45
CA TYR A 200 4.43 10.67 22.21
C TYR A 200 4.71 9.63 23.30
N GLY A 201 3.93 9.67 24.36
CA GLY A 201 3.93 8.67 25.43
C GLY A 201 2.60 8.60 26.15
N GLU A 202 2.39 7.50 26.84
CA GLU A 202 1.25 7.24 27.71
C GLU A 202 1.77 6.92 29.11
N ASP A 203 1.18 7.58 30.11
CA ASP A 203 1.69 7.52 31.48
C ASP A 203 1.68 6.10 32.03
N ASN A 204 2.83 5.63 32.53
CA ASN A 204 3.07 4.28 33.04
C ASN A 204 2.92 3.14 32.03
N GLU A 205 2.78 3.46 30.73
CA GLU A 205 2.50 2.47 29.69
C GLU A 205 3.65 2.37 28.70
N PHE A 206 3.91 3.44 27.94
CA PHE A 206 4.98 3.45 26.94
C PHE A 206 5.43 4.85 26.55
N THR A 207 6.59 4.93 25.91
CA THR A 207 7.03 6.10 25.13
C THR A 207 7.49 5.68 23.74
N THR A 208 7.26 6.55 22.76
CA THR A 208 7.82 6.44 21.40
C THR A 208 9.24 7.00 21.36
N ILE A 209 9.95 6.80 20.25
CA ILE A 209 11.39 7.10 20.11
C ILE A 209 11.77 8.49 20.60
N MET A 210 11.01 9.53 20.25
CA MET A 210 11.36 10.92 20.59
C MET A 210 10.94 11.34 22.01
N ALA A 211 10.14 10.56 22.74
CA ALA A 211 9.67 10.95 24.07
C ALA A 211 10.60 10.43 25.17
N TYR A 212 10.81 11.20 26.26
CA TYR A 212 11.59 10.72 27.41
C TYR A 212 10.73 9.84 28.30
N SER A 213 11.25 8.66 28.66
CA SER A 213 10.51 7.72 29.52
C SER A 213 10.24 8.31 30.91
N SER A 214 11.15 9.15 31.43
CA SER A 214 10.98 9.84 32.72
C SER A 214 9.76 10.74 32.78
N GLU A 215 9.42 11.39 31.68
CA GLU A 215 8.31 12.34 31.60
C GLU A 215 6.95 11.68 31.67
N PHE A 216 6.88 10.38 31.36
CA PHE A 216 5.67 9.57 31.37
C PHE A 216 5.68 8.52 32.49
N ASN A 217 6.65 8.57 33.42
CA ASN A 217 6.85 7.55 34.44
C ASN A 217 6.94 6.12 33.87
N VAL A 218 7.71 5.98 32.79
CA VAL A 218 7.91 4.74 32.05
C VAL A 218 9.36 4.26 32.24
N ASP A 219 9.58 2.95 32.35
CA ASP A 219 10.93 2.39 32.48
C ASP A 219 11.78 2.66 31.22
N TYR A 220 13.05 2.98 31.43
CA TYR A 220 13.97 3.33 30.34
C TYR A 220 14.22 2.17 29.38
N TRP A 221 14.33 0.94 29.88
CA TRP A 221 14.73 -0.24 29.10
C TRP A 221 13.54 -1.01 28.53
N THR A 222 12.45 -1.13 29.28
CA THR A 222 11.30 -1.96 28.88
C THR A 222 10.12 -1.17 28.35
N GLY A 223 10.05 0.12 28.65
CA GLY A 223 8.90 0.95 28.33
C GLY A 223 9.01 1.76 27.04
N LYS A 224 10.14 1.64 26.31
CA LYS A 224 10.30 2.27 25.00
C LYS A 224 9.68 1.37 23.92
N VAL A 225 8.73 1.90 23.18
CA VAL A 225 8.28 1.30 21.92
C VAL A 225 9.17 1.83 20.80
N TYR A 226 9.75 0.90 20.03
CA TYR A 226 10.71 1.18 18.96
C TYR A 226 9.98 1.68 17.69
N LYS A 227 9.16 2.72 17.85
CA LYS A 227 8.38 3.38 16.80
C LYS A 227 8.38 4.90 17.02
N PHE A 228 8.39 5.66 15.93
CA PHE A 228 8.06 7.09 15.95
C PHE A 228 6.55 7.26 16.19
N SER A 229 6.16 8.41 16.75
CA SER A 229 4.76 8.66 17.07
C SER A 229 3.89 8.71 15.81
N SER A 230 2.70 8.11 15.89
CA SER A 230 1.66 8.23 14.88
C SER A 230 0.32 7.72 15.43
N PRO A 231 -0.80 8.41 15.19
CA PRO A 231 -2.13 7.95 15.59
C PRO A 231 -2.58 6.69 14.83
N LYS A 232 -1.89 6.32 13.74
CA LYS A 232 -2.22 5.17 12.89
C LYS A 232 -1.53 3.87 13.33
N LEU A 233 -0.56 3.95 14.24
CA LEU A 233 0.23 2.81 14.71
C LEU A 233 -0.28 2.32 16.06
N ASP A 234 -0.13 1.02 16.31
CA ASP A 234 -0.41 0.40 17.60
C ASP A 234 0.84 0.35 18.51
N CYS A 235 0.67 0.84 19.72
CA CYS A 235 1.62 0.82 20.83
C CYS A 235 0.90 0.24 22.05
N ASN A 236 1.06 -1.07 22.26
CA ASN A 236 0.46 -1.81 23.38
C ASN A 236 -1.09 -1.71 23.41
N GLY A 237 -1.75 -1.85 22.26
CA GLY A 237 -3.21 -1.76 22.17
C GLY A 237 -3.77 -0.33 22.20
N LYS A 238 -2.90 0.68 22.15
CA LYS A 238 -3.24 2.11 22.12
C LYS A 238 -2.58 2.78 20.91
N PRO A 239 -3.12 3.89 20.38
CA PRO A 239 -2.45 4.66 19.34
C PRO A 239 -1.07 5.15 19.79
N CYS A 240 -0.07 5.07 18.91
CA CYS A 240 1.28 5.61 19.16
C CYS A 240 1.38 7.14 19.08
N GLY A 241 0.27 7.87 19.01
CA GLY A 241 0.28 9.31 18.78
C GLY A 241 -1.13 9.90 18.75
N VAL A 242 -1.20 11.20 18.49
CA VAL A 242 -2.44 11.96 18.43
C VAL A 242 -2.61 12.51 17.02
N ASP A 243 -3.84 12.51 16.51
CA ASP A 243 -4.13 13.02 15.17
C ASP A 243 -3.59 14.44 14.97
N ARG A 244 -2.82 14.62 13.88
CA ARG A 244 -2.13 15.87 13.53
C ARG A 244 -3.06 17.09 13.42
N SER A 245 -4.36 16.87 13.16
CA SER A 245 -5.35 17.94 13.05
C SER A 245 -5.86 18.45 14.40
N GLN A 246 -5.54 17.74 15.48
CA GLN A 246 -5.92 18.13 16.84
C GLN A 246 -4.88 19.09 17.43
N PRO A 247 -5.29 19.97 18.37
CA PRO A 247 -4.36 20.90 19.04
C PRO A 247 -3.23 20.22 19.83
N GLN A 248 -3.34 18.92 20.11
CA GLN A 248 -2.33 18.12 20.81
C GLN A 248 -1.68 17.09 19.88
N GLY A 249 -1.71 17.32 18.57
CA GLY A 249 -1.21 16.40 17.55
C GLY A 249 0.22 15.93 17.82
N ALA A 250 0.48 14.65 17.54
CA ALA A 250 1.76 13.98 17.70
C ALA A 250 1.86 12.88 16.62
N ASP A 251 2.46 13.23 15.48
CA ASP A 251 2.59 12.33 14.33
C ASP A 251 3.96 12.53 13.66
N ALA A 252 5.00 12.14 14.38
CA ALA A 252 6.38 12.18 13.92
C ALA A 252 6.59 11.34 12.65
N ALA A 253 5.94 10.19 12.51
CA ALA A 253 6.06 9.37 11.31
C ALA A 253 5.66 10.16 10.05
N TYR A 254 4.55 10.90 10.09
CA TYR A 254 4.17 11.74 8.96
C TYR A 254 5.15 12.89 8.71
N ALA A 255 5.66 13.54 9.77
CA ALA A 255 6.68 14.59 9.60
C ALA A 255 7.95 14.04 8.92
N LEU A 256 8.42 12.85 9.33
CA LEU A 256 9.56 12.18 8.69
C LEU A 256 9.29 11.81 7.22
N ALA A 257 8.06 11.41 6.88
CA ALA A 257 7.68 11.13 5.49
C ALA A 257 7.72 12.40 4.60
N LEU A 258 7.61 13.59 5.19
CA LEU A 258 7.76 14.87 4.47
C LEU A 258 9.23 15.28 4.35
N THR A 259 10.01 15.17 5.43
CA THR A 259 11.36 15.75 5.50
C THR A 259 12.45 14.82 4.98
N ALA A 260 12.34 13.51 5.24
CA ALA A 260 13.39 12.56 4.88
C ALA A 260 13.72 12.52 3.37
N PRO A 261 12.74 12.58 2.43
CA PRO A 261 13.05 12.65 1.00
C PRO A 261 13.82 13.91 0.60
N GLN A 262 13.62 15.03 1.30
CA GLN A 262 14.34 16.28 1.03
C GLN A 262 15.78 16.20 1.55
N VAL A 263 15.98 15.64 2.75
CA VAL A 263 17.32 15.42 3.32
C VAL A 263 18.14 14.44 2.49
N ALA A 264 17.53 13.35 2.01
CA ALA A 264 18.13 12.39 1.08
C ALA A 264 18.57 13.01 -0.27
N GLY A 265 18.14 14.24 -0.56
CA GLY A 265 18.51 14.99 -1.75
C GLY A 265 19.66 15.98 -1.57
N PHE A 266 20.23 16.13 -0.37
CA PHE A 266 21.15 17.23 -0.06
C PHE A 266 22.50 17.19 -0.79
N TYR A 267 23.03 16.01 -1.11
CA TYR A 267 24.28 15.87 -1.87
C TYR A 267 24.09 15.26 -3.27
N GLY A 268 22.84 15.03 -3.67
CA GLY A 268 22.46 14.31 -4.88
C GLY A 268 22.90 12.84 -4.80
N SER A 269 22.06 11.89 -5.22
CA SER A 269 22.48 10.49 -5.28
C SER A 269 23.48 10.34 -6.43
N GLY A 270 24.79 10.30 -6.15
CA GLY A 270 25.78 10.06 -7.19
C GLY A 270 25.69 8.62 -7.64
N ILE A 271 25.74 8.51 -8.95
CA ILE A 271 25.59 7.29 -9.71
C ILE A 271 26.82 6.42 -9.45
N MET A 272 26.72 5.51 -8.48
CA MET A 272 27.45 4.25 -8.48
C MET A 272 26.42 3.17 -8.79
N VAL A 273 26.26 2.82 -10.07
CA VAL A 273 25.40 1.71 -10.49
C VAL A 273 26.00 0.42 -9.95
N ASP A 274 25.42 -0.09 -8.86
CA ASP A 274 25.73 -1.39 -8.30
C ASP A 274 25.15 -2.49 -9.20
N GLN A 275 25.94 -3.52 -9.49
CA GLN A 275 25.49 -4.72 -10.19
C GLN A 275 24.25 -5.35 -9.49
N ALA A 276 24.08 -5.14 -8.19
CA ALA A 276 22.90 -5.55 -7.44
C ALA A 276 21.64 -4.76 -7.81
N GLU A 277 21.76 -3.48 -8.18
CA GLU A 277 20.64 -2.65 -8.63
C GLU A 277 20.21 -3.04 -10.05
N LEU A 278 21.18 -3.33 -10.94
CA LEU A 278 20.89 -3.87 -12.27
C LEU A 278 20.21 -5.25 -12.19
N ASN A 279 20.67 -6.12 -11.30
CA ASN A 279 20.05 -7.43 -11.06
C ASN A 279 18.67 -7.28 -10.40
N SER A 280 18.49 -6.32 -9.49
CA SER A 280 17.19 -6.00 -8.89
C SER A 280 16.20 -5.49 -9.94
N ILE A 281 16.64 -4.60 -10.84
CA ILE A 281 15.81 -4.11 -11.95
C ILE A 281 15.48 -5.23 -12.94
N TYR A 282 16.42 -6.13 -13.23
CA TYR A 282 16.19 -7.28 -14.10
C TYR A 282 15.19 -8.28 -13.50
N GLU A 283 15.30 -8.59 -12.21
CA GLU A 283 14.34 -9.43 -11.49
C GLU A 283 12.96 -8.75 -11.35
N GLN A 284 12.93 -7.42 -11.19
CA GLN A 284 11.70 -6.63 -11.23
C GLN A 284 11.06 -6.62 -12.61
N LEU A 285 11.86 -6.58 -13.68
CA LEU A 285 11.38 -6.64 -15.06
C LEU A 285 10.81 -8.02 -15.39
N LEU A 286 11.47 -9.10 -14.96
CA LEU A 286 11.00 -10.47 -15.15
C LEU A 286 9.72 -10.74 -14.36
N SER A 287 9.64 -10.31 -13.10
CA SER A 287 8.42 -10.45 -12.29
C SER A 287 7.27 -9.56 -12.79
N ALA A 288 7.55 -8.33 -13.22
CA ALA A 288 6.55 -7.47 -13.85
C ALA A 288 6.04 -8.06 -15.17
N LYS A 289 6.93 -8.67 -15.97
CA LYS A 289 6.57 -9.37 -17.20
C LYS A 289 5.66 -10.57 -16.93
N GLU A 290 5.95 -11.39 -15.93
CA GLU A 290 5.10 -12.53 -15.56
C GLU A 290 3.71 -12.09 -15.11
N VAL A 291 3.62 -10.99 -14.33
CA VAL A 291 2.34 -10.41 -13.88
C VAL A 291 1.58 -9.79 -15.05
N TYR A 292 2.27 -9.12 -15.98
CA TYR A 292 1.69 -8.56 -17.19
C TYR A 292 1.14 -9.65 -18.12
N ASP A 293 1.91 -10.72 -18.37
CA ASP A 293 1.51 -11.84 -19.20
C ASP A 293 0.32 -12.61 -18.58
N GLN A 294 0.25 -12.71 -17.24
CA GLN A 294 -0.90 -13.29 -16.52
C GLN A 294 -2.15 -12.39 -16.58
N ALA A 295 -2.00 -11.07 -16.44
CA ALA A 295 -3.12 -10.13 -16.55
C ALA A 295 -3.70 -10.07 -17.97
N LEU A 296 -2.84 -10.16 -19.00
CA LEU A 296 -3.25 -10.30 -20.40
C LEU A 296 -4.09 -11.55 -20.64
N PHE A 297 -3.67 -12.69 -20.09
CA PHE A 297 -4.43 -13.94 -20.17
C PHE A 297 -5.80 -13.85 -19.48
N GLU A 298 -5.89 -13.17 -18.34
CA GLU A 298 -7.15 -12.95 -17.62
C GLU A 298 -8.08 -11.94 -18.33
N LEU A 299 -7.51 -10.94 -19.00
CA LEU A 299 -8.23 -10.01 -19.86
C LEU A 299 -8.82 -10.73 -21.08
N ASP A 300 -8.01 -11.54 -21.79
CA ASP A 300 -8.45 -12.36 -22.93
C ASP A 300 -9.57 -13.34 -22.53
N LEU A 301 -9.43 -14.00 -21.37
CA LEU A 301 -10.46 -14.89 -20.83
C LEU A 301 -11.75 -14.13 -20.52
N SER A 302 -11.64 -12.93 -19.95
CA SER A 302 -12.78 -12.06 -19.62
C SER A 302 -13.47 -11.51 -20.88
N GLU A 303 -12.73 -11.17 -21.92
CA GLU A 303 -13.26 -10.77 -23.23
C GLU A 303 -13.98 -11.92 -23.94
N GLN A 304 -13.40 -13.12 -23.89
CA GLN A 304 -14.04 -14.32 -24.45
C GLN A 304 -15.38 -14.62 -23.75
N LEU A 305 -15.39 -14.61 -22.41
CA LEU A 305 -16.62 -14.74 -21.60
C LEU A 305 -17.65 -13.65 -21.88
N LEU A 306 -17.22 -12.41 -22.11
CA LEU A 306 -18.08 -11.27 -22.46
C LEU A 306 -18.67 -11.39 -23.89
N SER A 307 -17.92 -12.00 -24.81
CA SER A 307 -18.36 -12.24 -26.19
C SER A 307 -19.43 -13.34 -26.27
N GLU A 308 -19.22 -14.45 -25.54
CA GLU A 308 -20.13 -15.60 -25.46
C GLU A 308 -21.45 -15.19 -24.77
N THR A 309 -21.40 -14.48 -23.64
CA THR A 309 -22.61 -14.00 -22.93
C THR A 309 -23.42 -12.95 -23.71
N LYS A 310 -22.81 -12.18 -24.62
CA LYS A 310 -23.52 -11.20 -25.47
C LYS A 310 -24.39 -11.86 -26.55
N GLU A 311 -23.94 -12.97 -27.14
CA GLU A 311 -24.74 -13.73 -28.11
C GLU A 311 -25.88 -14.49 -27.43
N ASP A 312 -25.64 -15.09 -26.27
CA ASP A 312 -26.65 -15.84 -25.52
C ASP A 312 -27.78 -14.95 -25.00
N VAL A 313 -27.47 -13.76 -24.47
CA VAL A 313 -28.48 -12.77 -24.06
C VAL A 313 -29.29 -12.27 -25.26
N ARG A 314 -28.67 -12.12 -26.44
CA ARG A 314 -29.35 -11.67 -27.66
C ARG A 314 -30.27 -12.76 -28.22
N SER A 315 -29.86 -14.02 -28.17
CA SER A 315 -30.64 -15.20 -28.55
C SER A 315 -31.80 -15.44 -27.57
N ALA A 316 -31.55 -15.34 -26.27
CA ALA A 316 -32.57 -15.44 -25.22
C ALA A 316 -33.63 -14.34 -25.31
N LYS A 317 -33.25 -13.07 -25.59
CA LYS A 317 -34.20 -11.97 -25.83
C LYS A 317 -35.10 -12.21 -27.04
N LYS A 318 -34.54 -12.75 -28.14
CA LYS A 318 -35.32 -13.10 -29.34
C LYS A 318 -36.28 -14.25 -29.07
N ALA A 319 -35.84 -15.28 -28.35
CA ALA A 319 -36.68 -16.40 -27.95
C ALA A 319 -37.83 -15.96 -27.02
N LEU A 320 -37.54 -15.10 -26.02
CA LEU A 320 -38.53 -14.54 -25.09
C LEU A 320 -39.59 -13.71 -25.83
N GLN A 321 -39.21 -12.93 -26.84
CA GLN A 321 -40.13 -12.12 -27.63
C GLN A 321 -41.02 -12.99 -28.54
N LYS A 322 -40.48 -14.07 -29.12
CA LYS A 322 -41.25 -15.05 -29.91
C LYS A 322 -42.28 -15.76 -29.02
N MET A 323 -41.89 -16.17 -27.82
CA MET A 323 -42.77 -16.81 -26.84
C MET A 323 -43.86 -15.87 -26.30
N LYS A 324 -43.54 -14.60 -26.04
CA LYS A 324 -44.52 -13.57 -25.65
C LYS A 324 -45.61 -13.39 -26.71
N ASN A 325 -45.25 -13.44 -27.99
CA ASN A 325 -46.19 -13.35 -29.10
C ASN A 325 -47.06 -14.60 -29.26
N ALA A 326 -46.48 -15.80 -29.07
CA ALA A 326 -47.22 -17.07 -29.07
C ALA A 326 -48.25 -17.12 -27.94
N MET A 327 -47.85 -16.79 -26.69
CA MET A 327 -48.77 -16.71 -25.54
C MET A 327 -49.92 -15.73 -25.77
N LYS A 328 -49.64 -14.56 -26.36
CA LYS A 328 -50.67 -13.56 -26.69
C LYS A 328 -51.68 -14.09 -27.69
N LYS A 329 -51.22 -14.84 -28.70
CA LYS A 329 -52.08 -15.48 -29.72
C LYS A 329 -52.97 -16.55 -29.09
N SER A 330 -52.39 -17.47 -28.30
CA SER A 330 -53.16 -18.52 -27.61
C SER A 330 -54.18 -17.94 -26.64
N LEU A 331 -53.85 -16.86 -25.92
CA LEU A 331 -54.80 -16.16 -25.04
C LEU A 331 -55.98 -15.53 -25.82
N LEU A 332 -55.71 -14.96 -26.99
CA LEU A 332 -56.75 -14.39 -27.86
C LEU A 332 -57.68 -15.48 -28.42
N GLU A 333 -57.11 -16.61 -28.83
CA GLU A 333 -57.87 -17.78 -29.31
C GLU A 333 -58.74 -18.37 -28.18
N MET A 334 -58.18 -18.53 -26.97
CA MET A 334 -58.95 -18.98 -25.81
C MET A 334 -60.11 -18.03 -25.48
N LYS A 335 -59.89 -16.71 -25.53
CA LYS A 335 -60.95 -15.72 -25.30
C LYS A 335 -62.05 -15.80 -26.38
N ALA A 336 -61.68 -16.02 -27.64
CA ALA A 336 -62.63 -16.17 -28.73
C ALA A 336 -63.48 -17.44 -28.57
N LEU A 337 -62.86 -18.56 -28.22
CA LEU A 337 -63.54 -19.84 -27.97
C LEU A 337 -64.44 -19.78 -26.73
N ALA A 338 -64.00 -19.13 -25.65
CA ALA A 338 -64.84 -18.90 -24.46
C ALA A 338 -66.08 -18.06 -24.80
N LYS A 339 -65.93 -17.02 -25.65
CA LYS A 339 -67.06 -16.20 -26.12
C LYS A 339 -68.00 -16.98 -27.03
N GLN A 340 -67.49 -17.88 -27.87
CA GLN A 340 -68.32 -18.81 -28.65
C GLN A 340 -69.06 -19.80 -27.75
N LYS A 341 -68.40 -20.34 -26.72
CA LYS A 341 -69.03 -21.22 -25.71
C LYS A 341 -70.16 -20.51 -24.99
N GLN A 342 -69.95 -19.27 -24.60
CA GLN A 342 -70.97 -18.43 -23.94
C GLN A 342 -72.18 -18.21 -24.85
N LYS A 343 -71.96 -17.84 -26.13
CA LYS A 343 -73.05 -17.68 -27.11
C LYS A 343 -73.80 -18.99 -27.38
N ALA A 344 -73.10 -20.12 -27.41
CA ALA A 344 -73.72 -21.43 -27.57
C ALA A 344 -74.55 -21.83 -26.34
N LEU A 345 -74.10 -21.48 -25.12
CA LEU A 345 -74.87 -21.64 -23.88
C LEU A 345 -76.13 -20.75 -23.85
N GLU A 346 -76.02 -19.50 -24.30
CA GLU A 346 -77.16 -18.58 -24.42
C GLU A 346 -78.19 -19.08 -25.46
N LYS A 347 -77.74 -19.69 -26.56
CA LYS A 347 -78.61 -20.30 -27.58
C LYS A 347 -79.26 -21.62 -27.12
N ALA A 348 -78.58 -22.36 -26.24
CA ALA A 348 -79.06 -23.62 -25.68
C ALA A 348 -80.27 -23.50 -24.75
N GLN A 349 -80.51 -22.31 -24.18
CA GLN A 349 -81.69 -22.04 -23.37
C GLN A 349 -82.99 -21.93 -24.20
N LEU A 350 -82.92 -22.01 -25.54
CA LEU A 350 -84.05 -21.81 -26.44
C LEU A 350 -84.40 -23.01 -27.36
N GLU A 351 -83.59 -24.07 -27.53
CA GLU A 351 -83.99 -25.31 -28.27
C GLU A 351 -82.97 -26.49 -28.17
N ASN A 352 -83.52 -27.73 -28.05
CA ASN A 352 -82.98 -29.12 -28.20
C ASN A 352 -81.57 -29.52 -27.64
N VAL A 353 -81.56 -30.38 -26.61
CA VAL A 353 -80.44 -30.59 -25.63
C VAL A 353 -79.32 -31.56 -26.06
N ALA A 354 -79.56 -32.54 -26.95
CA ALA A 354 -78.63 -33.65 -27.18
C ALA A 354 -77.41 -33.32 -28.08
N GLN A 355 -77.60 -32.60 -29.19
CA GLN A 355 -76.49 -32.15 -30.05
C GLN A 355 -75.56 -31.18 -29.32
N LEU A 356 -76.15 -30.38 -28.42
CA LEU A 356 -75.45 -29.37 -27.66
C LEU A 356 -74.50 -29.96 -26.60
N ALA A 357 -74.83 -31.12 -26.02
CA ALA A 357 -73.94 -31.82 -25.10
C ALA A 357 -72.69 -32.37 -25.81
N SER A 358 -72.84 -32.90 -27.03
CA SER A 358 -71.72 -33.35 -27.87
C SER A 358 -70.80 -32.20 -28.26
N ASP A 359 -71.38 -31.07 -28.68
CA ASP A 359 -70.61 -29.87 -29.05
C ASP A 359 -69.93 -29.23 -27.83
N GLN A 360 -70.56 -29.26 -26.65
CA GLN A 360 -69.95 -28.83 -25.39
C GLN A 360 -68.78 -29.71 -24.96
N GLN A 361 -68.87 -31.03 -25.14
CA GLN A 361 -67.79 -31.97 -24.82
C GLN A 361 -66.60 -31.79 -25.78
N ALA A 362 -66.85 -31.62 -27.08
CA ALA A 362 -65.82 -31.31 -28.06
C ALA A 362 -65.13 -29.96 -27.79
N LEU A 363 -65.89 -28.95 -27.34
CA LEU A 363 -65.34 -27.64 -26.99
C LEU A 363 -64.57 -27.68 -25.65
N GLN A 364 -65.02 -28.48 -24.68
CA GLN A 364 -64.30 -28.67 -23.42
C GLN A 364 -62.98 -29.41 -23.63
N ALA A 365 -62.92 -30.38 -24.54
CA ALA A 365 -61.67 -31.03 -24.93
C ALA A 365 -60.67 -30.03 -25.53
N LYS A 366 -61.14 -29.13 -26.40
CA LYS A 366 -60.31 -28.05 -26.97
C LYS A 366 -59.82 -27.03 -25.92
N ILE A 367 -60.66 -26.72 -24.92
CA ILE A 367 -60.27 -25.84 -23.80
C ILE A 367 -59.20 -26.50 -22.95
N ASN A 368 -59.34 -27.80 -22.65
CA ASN A 368 -58.35 -28.54 -21.88
C ASN A 368 -57.02 -28.63 -22.62
N ASP A 369 -57.04 -28.91 -23.93
CA ASP A 369 -55.83 -28.90 -24.77
C ASP A 369 -55.14 -27.52 -24.78
N ALA A 370 -55.91 -26.44 -24.98
CA ALA A 370 -55.37 -25.08 -24.93
C ALA A 370 -54.81 -24.70 -23.55
N ALA A 371 -55.44 -25.16 -22.46
CA ALA A 371 -54.95 -24.95 -21.10
C ALA A 371 -53.65 -25.72 -20.82
N SER A 372 -53.52 -26.95 -21.32
CA SER A 372 -52.29 -27.74 -21.25
C SER A 372 -51.15 -27.09 -22.04
N GLN A 373 -51.42 -26.60 -23.26
CA GLN A 373 -50.42 -25.88 -24.06
C GLN A 373 -49.97 -24.57 -23.40
N LEU A 374 -50.89 -23.86 -22.73
CA LEU A 374 -50.55 -22.66 -21.96
C LEU A 374 -49.70 -23.01 -20.73
N ALA A 375 -50.02 -24.09 -20.01
CA ALA A 375 -49.26 -24.54 -18.85
C ALA A 375 -47.82 -24.92 -19.24
N LEU A 376 -47.64 -25.64 -20.35
CA LEU A 376 -46.33 -25.94 -20.93
C LEU A 376 -45.55 -24.67 -21.28
N SER A 377 -46.20 -23.73 -21.99
CA SER A 377 -45.59 -22.45 -22.36
C SER A 377 -45.17 -21.60 -21.14
N VAL A 378 -45.94 -21.65 -20.05
CA VAL A 378 -45.62 -20.96 -18.78
C VAL A 378 -44.45 -21.63 -18.07
N SER A 379 -44.37 -22.97 -18.08
CA SER A 379 -43.25 -23.70 -17.50
C SER A 379 -41.93 -23.43 -18.24
N GLU A 380 -41.95 -23.42 -19.58
CA GLU A 380 -40.80 -23.05 -20.41
C GLU A 380 -40.40 -21.59 -20.19
N TYR A 381 -41.37 -20.67 -20.10
CA TYR A 381 -41.10 -19.26 -19.79
C TYR A 381 -40.41 -19.08 -18.43
N ARG A 382 -40.77 -19.89 -17.43
CA ARG A 382 -40.15 -19.84 -16.10
C ARG A 382 -38.69 -20.28 -16.15
N LEU A 383 -38.40 -21.39 -16.83
CA LEU A 383 -37.04 -21.89 -17.01
C LEU A 383 -36.18 -20.86 -17.74
N ILE A 384 -36.68 -20.31 -18.86
CA ILE A 384 -35.98 -19.26 -19.62
C ILE A 384 -35.76 -17.99 -18.77
N ARG A 385 -36.69 -17.65 -17.87
CA ARG A 385 -36.52 -16.50 -16.97
C ARG A 385 -35.44 -16.77 -15.91
N GLU A 386 -35.40 -17.98 -15.35
CA GLU A 386 -34.37 -18.40 -14.39
C GLU A 386 -32.98 -18.41 -15.07
N ASP A 387 -32.89 -18.94 -16.30
CA ASP A 387 -31.67 -18.88 -17.12
C ASP A 387 -31.26 -17.43 -17.45
N LEU A 388 -32.22 -16.56 -17.79
CA LEU A 388 -31.95 -15.14 -18.06
C LEU A 388 -31.50 -14.39 -16.81
N ALA A 389 -32.01 -14.75 -15.63
CA ALA A 389 -31.57 -14.17 -14.36
C ALA A 389 -30.14 -14.62 -14.02
N SER A 390 -29.83 -15.91 -14.18
CA SER A 390 -28.46 -16.43 -14.03
C SER A 390 -27.50 -15.75 -15.00
N ALA A 391 -27.85 -15.70 -16.28
CA ALA A 391 -27.04 -15.04 -17.31
C ALA A 391 -26.89 -13.53 -17.07
N ALA A 392 -27.88 -12.86 -16.46
CA ALA A 392 -27.80 -11.45 -16.11
C ALA A 392 -26.88 -11.20 -14.90
N GLU A 393 -26.90 -12.09 -13.91
CA GLU A 393 -25.96 -12.06 -12.77
C GLU A 393 -24.53 -12.39 -13.23
N GLU A 394 -24.36 -13.39 -14.08
CA GLU A 394 -23.08 -13.74 -14.72
C GLU A 394 -22.55 -12.60 -15.58
N LEU A 395 -23.40 -11.93 -16.36
CA LEU A 395 -23.01 -10.76 -17.15
C LEU A 395 -22.65 -9.55 -16.27
N ALA A 396 -23.35 -9.35 -15.15
CA ALA A 396 -23.02 -8.29 -14.21
C ALA A 396 -21.67 -8.55 -13.53
N ALA A 397 -21.44 -9.79 -13.10
CA ALA A 397 -20.16 -10.22 -12.54
C ALA A 397 -19.03 -10.14 -13.58
N ALA A 398 -19.25 -10.59 -14.81
CA ALA A 398 -18.28 -10.51 -15.90
C ALA A 398 -17.93 -9.06 -16.26
N LYS A 399 -18.91 -8.15 -16.28
CA LYS A 399 -18.66 -6.71 -16.49
C LYS A 399 -17.84 -6.08 -15.36
N GLN A 400 -18.15 -6.44 -14.12
CA GLN A 400 -17.40 -5.96 -12.97
C GLN A 400 -15.96 -6.49 -13.01
N ASN A 401 -15.78 -7.79 -13.30
CA ASN A 401 -14.48 -8.42 -13.45
C ASN A 401 -13.67 -7.80 -14.60
N TYR A 402 -14.30 -7.58 -15.77
CA TYR A 402 -13.66 -6.89 -16.90
C TYR A 402 -13.25 -5.45 -16.54
N ALA A 403 -14.10 -4.68 -15.86
CA ALA A 403 -13.76 -3.33 -15.44
C ALA A 403 -12.60 -3.31 -14.42
N THR A 404 -12.58 -4.27 -13.51
CA THR A 404 -11.48 -4.44 -12.54
C THR A 404 -10.19 -4.90 -13.23
N ALA A 405 -10.26 -5.88 -14.13
CA ALA A 405 -9.12 -6.39 -14.89
C ALA A 405 -8.54 -5.32 -15.83
N SER A 406 -9.38 -4.56 -16.53
CA SER A 406 -8.97 -3.44 -17.39
C SER A 406 -8.27 -2.33 -16.60
N ALA A 407 -8.79 -1.96 -15.43
CA ALA A 407 -8.15 -0.96 -14.57
C ALA A 407 -6.82 -1.47 -13.99
N ALA A 408 -6.73 -2.77 -13.67
CA ALA A 408 -5.48 -3.39 -13.23
C ALA A 408 -4.44 -3.45 -14.36
N PHE A 409 -4.88 -3.77 -15.58
CA PHE A 409 -4.03 -3.83 -16.76
C PHE A 409 -3.42 -2.46 -17.10
N GLU A 410 -4.20 -1.38 -17.09
CA GLU A 410 -3.70 -0.01 -17.32
C GLU A 410 -2.62 0.41 -16.30
N VAL A 411 -2.75 -0.01 -15.04
CA VAL A 411 -1.76 0.25 -13.98
C VAL A 411 -0.47 -0.55 -14.23
N LEU A 412 -0.61 -1.83 -14.58
CA LEU A 412 0.53 -2.72 -14.86
C LEU A 412 1.29 -2.30 -16.13
N GLU A 413 0.58 -1.87 -17.17
CA GLU A 413 1.18 -1.38 -18.42
C GLU A 413 2.05 -0.13 -18.17
N SER A 414 1.56 0.82 -17.36
CA SER A 414 2.31 2.00 -16.94
C SER A 414 3.55 1.65 -16.11
N GLN A 415 3.43 0.70 -15.18
CA GLN A 415 4.55 0.24 -14.35
C GLN A 415 5.62 -0.49 -15.17
N TYR A 416 5.21 -1.36 -16.09
CA TYR A 416 6.11 -2.07 -16.99
C TYR A 416 6.86 -1.12 -17.94
N ALA A 417 6.17 -0.12 -18.50
CA ALA A 417 6.79 0.92 -19.33
C ALA A 417 7.84 1.73 -18.55
N GLY A 418 7.55 2.12 -17.30
CA GLY A 418 8.50 2.83 -16.44
C GLY A 418 9.74 2.01 -16.09
N LEU A 419 9.59 0.69 -15.93
CA LEU A 419 10.72 -0.23 -15.71
C LEU A 419 11.58 -0.43 -16.97
N LEU A 420 10.99 -0.38 -18.16
CA LEU A 420 11.74 -0.42 -19.42
C LEU A 420 12.55 0.87 -19.65
N GLU A 421 11.99 2.04 -19.32
CA GLU A 421 12.70 3.32 -19.41
C GLU A 421 13.88 3.41 -18.44
N SER A 422 13.72 2.90 -17.22
CA SER A 422 14.81 2.86 -16.23
C SER A 422 15.91 1.86 -16.61
N ALA A 423 15.57 0.75 -17.27
CA ALA A 423 16.52 -0.22 -17.81
C ALA A 423 17.23 0.28 -19.10
N GLY A 424 16.58 1.14 -19.89
CA GLY A 424 17.07 1.63 -21.19
C GLY A 424 18.04 2.83 -21.12
N GLY A 425 18.22 3.46 -19.95
CA GLY A 425 19.06 4.64 -19.77
C GLY A 425 20.58 4.43 -19.95
N SER A 426 21.03 3.18 -20.03
CA SER A 426 22.42 2.82 -20.32
C SER A 426 22.48 1.35 -20.70
N TYR A 427 22.30 1.00 -21.98
CA TYR A 427 22.97 -0.13 -22.67
C TYR A 427 22.31 -0.34 -24.04
N SER A 428 23.03 -0.01 -25.12
CA SER A 428 22.61 -0.21 -26.51
C SER A 428 22.67 -1.69 -26.97
N GLY A 429 22.26 -2.64 -26.11
CA GLY A 429 22.40 -4.09 -26.34
C GLY A 429 21.10 -4.86 -26.58
N PHE A 430 19.93 -4.22 -26.49
CA PHE A 430 18.64 -4.93 -26.43
C PHE A 430 17.91 -5.11 -27.78
N GLU A 431 18.54 -4.81 -28.92
CA GLU A 431 17.89 -5.01 -30.23
C GLU A 431 17.81 -6.48 -30.68
N GLN A 432 18.40 -7.44 -29.95
CA GLN A 432 18.48 -8.84 -30.41
C GLN A 432 17.41 -9.80 -29.85
N LEU A 433 16.65 -9.41 -28.83
CA LEU A 433 15.66 -10.30 -28.19
C LEU A 433 14.20 -10.05 -28.58
N ALA A 434 13.88 -8.92 -29.24
CA ALA A 434 12.53 -8.61 -29.70
C ALA A 434 12.14 -9.27 -31.04
N SER A 435 13.00 -10.10 -31.64
CA SER A 435 12.75 -10.72 -32.95
C SER A 435 12.25 -12.16 -32.92
N HIS A 436 12.13 -12.79 -31.75
CA HIS A 436 11.57 -14.14 -31.59
C HIS A 436 10.65 -14.20 -30.36
N HIS A 437 9.41 -13.76 -30.51
CA HIS A 437 8.23 -14.55 -30.14
C HIS A 437 6.94 -13.92 -30.67
#